data_AF-A0A173L260-F1
#
_entry.id   AF-A0A173L260-F1
#
_cell.length_a   1.000
_cell.length_b   1.000
_cell.length_c   1.000
_cell.angle_alpha   90.00
_cell.angle_beta   90.00
_cell.angle_gamma   90.00
#
_symmetry.space_group_name_H-M   'P 1'
#
loop_
_entity.id
_entity.type
_entity.pdbx_description
1 polymer ?
#
loop_
_entity_poly.entity_id
_entity_poly.type
_entity_poly.pdbx_seq_one_letter_code
_entity_poly.pdbx_strand_id
1 'polypeptide(L)' 'MTDLSQPDEARCWAKAREVIEKYGDDVDAFLELMIDTCGKECEMQLLMEWLVIRTCVAMILNGNGSTAAH' A
#
# COMPACT_ATOMS: atom_id res chain seq x y z
N MET A 1 -19.94 17.04 -5.57
CA MET A 1 -18.47 17.01 -5.77
C MET A 1 -17.94 15.96 -4.84
N THR A 2 -17.56 14.80 -5.36
CA THR A 2 -16.87 13.79 -4.55
C THR A 2 -15.47 14.34 -4.34
N ASP A 3 -15.20 14.88 -3.16
CA ASP A 3 -13.87 15.30 -2.77
C ASP A 3 -13.02 14.03 -2.70
N LEU A 4 -12.37 13.70 -3.81
CA LEU A 4 -11.33 12.68 -3.89
C LEU A 4 -10.09 13.27 -3.21
N SER A 5 -10.20 13.53 -1.90
CA SER A 5 -9.08 13.92 -1.06
C SER A 5 -7.98 12.90 -1.28
N GLN A 6 -6.80 13.37 -1.66
CA GLN A 6 -5.65 12.51 -1.82
C GLN A 6 -5.40 11.79 -0.49
N PRO A 7 -5.14 10.47 -0.50
CA PRO A 7 -4.90 9.74 0.72
C PRO A 7 -3.66 10.33 1.41
N ASP A 8 -3.76 10.54 2.72
CA ASP A 8 -2.68 11.12 3.51
C ASP A 8 -1.43 10.25 3.39
N GLU A 9 -0.36 10.82 2.82
CA GLU A 9 0.83 10.07 2.48
C GLU A 9 1.51 9.49 3.73
N ALA A 10 1.58 10.27 4.81
CA ALA A 10 2.17 9.83 6.08
C ALA A 10 1.42 8.63 6.67
N ARG A 11 0.08 8.65 6.63
CA ARG A 11 -0.76 7.52 7.00
C ARG A 11 -0.52 6.31 6.09
N CYS A 12 -0.39 6.51 4.78
CA CYS A 12 -0.10 5.42 3.84
C CYS A 12 1.24 4.76 4.13
N TRP A 13 2.28 5.54 4.46
CA TRP A 13 3.58 5.02 4.88
C TRP A 13 3.53 4.25 6.19
N ALA A 14 2.82 4.76 7.19
CA ALA A 14 2.62 4.06 8.46
C ALA A 14 1.90 2.72 8.24
N LYS A 15 0.85 2.74 7.40
CA LYS A 15 0.10 1.52 7.06
C LYS A 15 0.95 0.53 6.28
N ALA A 16 1.74 0.98 5.30
CA ALA A 16 2.65 0.13 4.55
C ALA A 16 3.63 -0.62 5.46
N ARG A 17 4.21 0.06 6.45
CA ARG A 17 5.08 -0.59 7.45
C ARG A 17 4.33 -1.62 8.31
N GLU A 18 3.14 -1.28 8.80
CA GLU A 18 2.30 -2.21 9.56
C GLU A 18 1.97 -3.47 8.76
N VAL A 19 1.63 -3.31 7.49
CA VAL A 19 1.26 -4.43 6.60
C VAL A 19 2.50 -5.29 6.31
N ILE A 20 3.68 -4.69 6.06
CA ILE A 20 4.93 -5.44 5.92
C ILE A 20 5.27 -6.21 7.20
N GLU A 21 5.16 -5.58 8.37
CA GLU A 21 5.46 -6.24 9.64
C GLU A 21 4.50 -7.41 9.93
N LYS A 22 3.23 -7.25 9.57
CA LYS A 22 2.18 -8.23 9.83
C LYS A 22 2.19 -9.41 8.86
N TYR A 23 2.41 -9.15 7.57
CA TYR A 23 2.28 -10.17 6.52
C TYR A 23 3.64 -10.62 5.95
N GLY A 24 4.72 -9.89 6.19
CA GLY A 24 6.07 -10.27 5.76
C GLY A 24 6.14 -10.50 4.25
N ASP A 25 6.40 -11.74 3.85
CA ASP A 25 6.49 -12.18 2.45
C ASP A 25 5.13 -12.21 1.75
N ASP A 26 4.05 -12.46 2.50
CA ASP A 26 2.67 -12.51 1.98
C ASP A 26 2.05 -11.11 1.76
N VAL A 27 2.84 -10.04 1.95
CA VAL A 27 2.36 -8.65 1.82
C VAL A 27 1.78 -8.37 0.42
N ASP A 28 2.37 -8.92 -0.64
CA ASP A 28 1.91 -8.66 -2.01
C ASP A 28 0.54 -9.32 -2.27
N ALA A 29 0.37 -10.57 -1.82
CA ALA A 29 -0.89 -11.29 -1.91
C ALA A 29 -2.01 -10.61 -1.09
N PHE A 30 -1.68 -10.10 0.09
CA PHE A 30 -2.63 -9.33 0.90
C PHE A 30 -3.05 -8.03 0.20
N LEU A 31 -2.10 -7.28 -0.37
CA LEU A 31 -2.39 -6.03 -1.07
C LEU A 31 -3.26 -6.28 -2.32
N GLU A 32 -2.98 -7.32 -3.09
CA GLU A 32 -3.79 -7.71 -4.25
C GLU A 32 -5.23 -8.03 -3.84
N LEU A 33 -5.41 -8.79 -2.76
CA LEU A 33 -6.74 -9.12 -2.22
C LEU A 33 -7.53 -7.86 -1.84
N MET A 34 -6.89 -6.90 -1.15
CA MET A 34 -7.55 -5.66 -0.74
C MET A 34 -7.94 -4.78 -1.94
N ILE A 35 -7.07 -4.68 -2.95
CA ILE A 35 -7.33 -3.92 -4.18
C ILE A 35 -8.50 -4.55 -4.95
N ASP A 36 -8.51 -5.87 -5.12
CA ASP A 36 -9.61 -6.59 -5.78
C ASP A 36 -10.94 -6.42 -5.04
N THR A 37 -10.91 -6.52 -3.71
CA THR A 37 -12.10 -6.33 -2.85
C THR A 37 -12.65 -4.91 -3.01
N CYS A 38 -11.81 -3.87 -2.88
CA CYS A 38 -12.24 -2.49 -3.06
C CYS A 38 -12.75 -2.20 -4.48
N GLY A 39 -12.14 -2.83 -5.49
CA GLY A 39 -12.60 -2.75 -6.88
C GLY A 39 -14.00 -3.34 -7.09
N LYS A 40 -14.30 -4.48 -6.44
CA LYS A 40 -15.62 -5.13 -6.48
C LYS A 40 -16.69 -4.36 -5.74
N GLU A 41 -16.34 -3.79 -4.58
CA GLU A 41 -17.27 -3.01 -3.76
C GLU A 41 -17.47 -1.57 -4.26
N CYS A 42 -16.76 -1.17 -5.32
CA CYS A 42 -16.81 0.19 -5.91
C CYS A 42 -16.37 1.30 -4.93
N GLU A 43 -15.58 0.93 -3.91
CA GLU A 43 -15.06 1.81 -2.88
C GLU A 43 -13.82 2.57 -3.39
N MET A 44 -14.03 3.51 -4.31
CA MET A 44 -12.96 4.18 -5.06
C MET A 44 -11.94 4.91 -4.17
N GLN A 45 -12.36 5.46 -3.03
CA GLN A 45 -11.44 6.12 -2.09
C GLN A 45 -10.49 5.12 -1.41
N LEU A 46 -11.04 3.98 -0.96
CA LEU A 46 -10.24 2.91 -0.36
C LEU A 46 -9.33 2.26 -1.40
N LEU A 47 -9.81 2.09 -2.63
CA LEU A 47 -9.01 1.58 -3.74
C LEU A 47 -7.78 2.46 -3.98
N MET A 48 -7.95 3.79 -4.03
CA MET A 48 -6.82 4.72 -4.18
C MET A 48 -5.86 4.65 -2.99
N GLU A 49 -6.37 4.57 -1.76
CA GLU A 49 -5.53 4.42 -0.56
C GLU A 49 -4.68 3.14 -0.65
N TRP A 50 -5.27 2.00 -1.02
CA TRP A 50 -4.53 0.73 -1.16
C TRP A 50 -3.49 0.74 -2.29
N LEU A 51 -3.76 1.44 -3.40
CA LEU A 51 -2.79 1.61 -4.48
C LEU A 51 -1.56 2.44 -4.04
N VAL A 52 -1.79 3.49 -3.24
CA VAL A 52 -0.69 4.29 -2.66
C VAL A 52 0.08 3.47 -1.64
N ILE A 53 -0.60 2.71 -0.77
CA ILE A 53 0.04 1.80 0.19
C ILE A 53 0.92 0.76 -0.52
N ARG A 54 0.44 0.15 -1.61
CA ARG A 54 1.24 -0.79 -2.42
C ARG A 54 2.52 -0.14 -2.95
N THR A 55 2.42 1.11 -3.39
CA THR A 55 3.57 1.89 -3.87
C THR A 55 4.56 2.15 -2.74
N CYS A 56 4.09 2.56 -1.56
CA CYS A 56 4.93 2.70 -0.36
C CYS A 56 5.60 1.38 0.02
N VAL A 57 4.89 0.25 0.00
CA VAL A 57 5.45 -1.08 0.30
C VAL A 57 6.57 -1.42 -0.68
N ALA A 58 6.35 -1.24 -1.98
CA ALA A 58 7.37 -1.47 -2.99
C ALA A 58 8.61 -0.59 -2.76
N MET A 59 8.44 0.69 -2.40
CA MET A 59 9.55 1.58 -2.05
C MET A 59 10.29 1.14 -0.78
N ILE A 60 9.58 0.69 0.26
CA ILE A 60 10.20 0.20 1.50
C ILE A 60 11.02 -1.06 1.21
N LEU A 61 10.44 -2.05 0.55
CA LEU A 61 11.12 -3.32 0.26
C LEU A 61 12.30 -3.13 -0.69
N ASN A 62 12.14 -2.31 -1.73
CA ASN A 62 13.21 -2.02 -2.69
C ASN A 62 14.29 -1.09 -2.08
N GLY A 63 13.90 -0.15 -1.21
CA GLY A 63 14.81 0.71 -0.47
C GLY A 63 15.61 -0.04 0.61
N ASN A 64 15.01 -1.06 1.24
CA ASN A 64 15.67 -1.94 2.18
C ASN A 64 16.68 -2.89 1.49
N GLY A 65 16.55 -3.10 0.18
CA GLY A 65 17.53 -3.80 -0.66
C GLY A 65 18.73 -2.95 -1.10
N SER A 66 18.66 -1.62 -0.97
CA SER A 66 19.66 -0.69 -1.52
C SER A 66 20.70 -0.20 -0.50
N THR A 67 21.12 -1.08 0.42
CA THR A 67 22.34 -0.89 1.25
C THR A 67 23.38 -2.00 1.06
N ALA A 68 23.22 -2.83 0.04
CA ALA A 68 24.18 -3.88 -0.31
C ALA A 68 24.63 -3.79 -1.78
N ALA A 69 25.09 -2.61 -2.23
CA ALA A 69 26.05 -2.44 -3.34
C ALA A 69 26.27 -0.95 -3.66
N HIS A 70 27.31 -0.33 -3.10
CA HIS A 70 28.49 0.16 -3.85
C HIS A 70 29.47 0.84 -2.88
#